data_AF-A0A9Q3PUR8-F1
#
_entry.id   AF-A0A9Q3PUR8-F1
#
_cell.length_a   1.000
_cell.length_b   1.000
_cell.length_c   1.000
_cell.angle_alpha   90.00
_cell.angle_beta   90.00
_cell.angle_gamma   90.00
#
_symmetry.space_group_name_H-M   'P 1'
#
loop_
_entity.id
_entity.type
_entity.pdbx_description
1 polymer ?
#
loop_
_entity_poly.entity_id
_entity_poly.type
_entity_poly.pdbx_seq_one_letter_code
_entity_poly.pdbx_strand_id
1 'polypeptide(L)'
;MKIKEITQKLTLKSIYNPPSTFEAIETLHQKLITINTRDEPIILGMDSNLHHRLWNSKGYHHENSQARHLIQTCGSRGFKLISPRHVPTFLGPTGAAATIDLSWANNQALKLLSSSETQLKNHSSDHQSIILNPSLDKTAIQTKESHIKMRLDKLNEK
;
A
#
# COMPACT_ATOMS: atom_id res chain seq x y z
N MET A 1 4.72 22.30 -33.94
CA MET A 1 3.80 21.48 -33.12
C MET A 1 4.45 21.29 -31.74
N LYS A 2 3.93 21.89 -30.67
CA LYS A 2 4.46 21.69 -29.31
C LYS A 2 3.85 20.40 -28.75
N ILE A 3 4.67 19.38 -28.55
CA ILE A 3 4.27 18.20 -27.79
C ILE A 3 4.07 18.67 -26.35
N LYS A 4 2.84 18.57 -25.85
CA LYS A 4 2.51 18.90 -24.46
C LYS A 4 2.88 17.69 -23.63
N GLU A 5 3.93 17.80 -22.83
CA GLU A 5 4.31 16.77 -21.88
C GLU A 5 3.17 16.60 -20.87
N ILE A 6 2.58 15.40 -20.80
CA ILE A 6 1.55 15.07 -19.82
C ILE A 6 2.27 14.38 -18.66
N THR A 7 2.61 15.14 -17.64
CA THR A 7 3.14 14.60 -16.38
C THR A 7 1.97 14.14 -15.52
N GLN A 8 1.94 12.86 -15.15
CA GLN A 8 0.95 12.32 -14.22
C GLN A 8 1.59 12.17 -12.83
N LYS A 9 0.98 12.80 -11.83
CA LYS A 9 1.43 12.72 -10.43
C LYS A 9 0.83 11.48 -9.76
N LEU A 10 1.66 10.72 -9.06
CA LEU A 10 1.25 9.63 -8.17
C LEU A 10 1.68 9.97 -6.74
N THR A 11 0.75 9.87 -5.79
CA THR A 11 1.00 10.14 -4.38
C THR A 11 1.09 8.84 -3.59
N LEU A 12 2.20 8.67 -2.86
CA LEU A 12 2.41 7.54 -1.95
C LEU A 12 2.32 8.04 -0.51
N LYS A 13 1.48 7.40 0.30
CA LYS A 13 1.38 7.64 1.74
C LYS A 13 1.85 6.41 2.49
N SER A 14 2.80 6.59 3.41
CA SER A 14 3.32 5.52 4.27
C SER A 14 2.62 5.56 5.62
N ILE A 15 2.17 4.40 6.09
CA ILE A 15 1.44 4.22 7.34
C ILE A 15 2.16 3.16 8.16
N TYR A 16 2.40 3.46 9.43
CA TYR A 16 2.85 2.47 10.40
C TYR A 16 1.77 2.34 11.47
N ASN A 17 1.25 1.13 11.64
CA ASN A 17 0.25 0.81 12.63
C ASN A 17 0.89 -0.02 13.75
N PRO A 18 1.04 0.51 14.97
CA PRO A 18 1.71 -0.20 16.05
C PRO A 18 0.98 -1.52 16.42
N PRO A 19 1.71 -2.63 16.64
CA PRO A 19 1.13 -3.97 16.84
C PRO A 19 0.27 -4.12 18.11
N SER A 20 0.39 -3.21 19.08
CA SER A 20 -0.31 -3.31 20.37
C SER A 20 -1.57 -2.45 20.45
N THR A 21 -1.62 -1.32 19.75
CA THR A 21 -2.70 -0.31 19.91
C THR A 21 -3.60 -0.23 18.69
N PHE A 22 -3.06 -0.50 17.50
CA PHE A 22 -3.75 -0.34 16.21
C PHE A 22 -4.37 1.05 15.97
N GLU A 23 -3.87 2.08 16.65
CA GLU A 23 -4.44 3.44 16.64
C GLU A 23 -4.38 4.13 15.26
N ALA A 24 -3.48 3.67 14.37
CA ALA A 24 -3.35 4.25 13.04
C ALA A 24 -4.58 3.95 12.16
N ILE A 25 -5.36 2.91 12.47
CA ILE A 25 -6.57 2.56 11.71
C ILE A 25 -7.67 3.60 11.89
N GLU A 26 -7.89 4.08 13.12
CA GLU A 26 -8.86 5.14 13.39
C GLU A 26 -8.40 6.47 12.78
N THR A 27 -7.11 6.80 12.95
CA THR A 27 -6.52 7.98 12.33
C THR A 27 -6.67 7.95 10.80
N LEU A 28 -6.45 6.79 10.19
CA LEU A 28 -6.63 6.58 8.75
C LEU A 28 -8.10 6.76 8.33
N HIS A 29 -9.05 6.25 9.13
CA HIS A 29 -10.48 6.43 8.87
C HIS A 29 -10.86 7.91 8.78
N GLN A 30 -10.45 8.70 9.77
CA GLN A 30 -10.74 10.13 9.80
C GLN A 30 -10.06 10.88 8.65
N LYS A 31 -8.80 10.55 8.34
CA LYS A 31 -8.04 11.24 7.29
C LYS A 31 -8.48 10.84 5.88
N LEU A 32 -8.90 9.60 5.63
CA LEU A 32 -9.33 9.16 4.30
C LEU A 32 -10.53 9.94 3.74
N ILE A 33 -11.35 10.51 4.63
CA ILE A 33 -12.43 11.42 4.26
C ILE A 33 -11.90 12.63 3.48
N THR A 34 -10.75 13.17 3.88
CA THR A 34 -10.20 14.41 3.34
C THR A 34 -9.15 14.18 2.26
N ILE A 35 -8.38 13.08 2.33
CA ILE A 35 -7.26 12.86 1.40
C ILE A 35 -7.68 12.23 0.07
N ASN A 36 -8.80 11.52 0.00
CA ASN A 36 -9.20 10.81 -1.21
C ASN A 36 -10.07 11.69 -2.12
N THR A 37 -9.40 12.57 -2.87
CA THR A 37 -10.05 13.33 -3.95
C THR A 37 -10.25 12.43 -5.17
N ARG A 38 -11.20 12.78 -6.05
CA ARG A 38 -11.50 11.99 -7.25
C ARG A 38 -10.40 12.07 -8.33
N ASP A 39 -9.49 13.03 -8.18
CA ASP A 39 -8.58 13.44 -9.25
C ASP A 39 -7.12 13.02 -9.00
N GLU A 40 -6.75 12.63 -7.78
CA GLU A 40 -5.38 12.27 -7.44
C GLU A 40 -5.19 10.74 -7.36
N PRO A 41 -4.23 10.15 -8.11
CA PRO A 41 -3.77 8.78 -7.91
C PRO A 41 -3.07 8.64 -6.56
N ILE A 42 -3.62 7.82 -5.66
CA ILE A 42 -3.08 7.60 -4.31
C ILE A 42 -2.84 6.12 -4.06
N ILE A 43 -1.65 5.81 -3.53
CA ILE A 43 -1.28 4.52 -2.97
C ILE A 43 -1.01 4.71 -1.47
N LEU A 44 -1.57 3.82 -0.65
CA LEU A 44 -1.26 3.69 0.76
C LEU A 44 -0.37 2.46 0.92
N GLY A 45 0.89 2.66 1.32
CA GLY A 45 1.76 1.58 1.78
C GLY A 45 1.70 1.54 3.31
N MET A 46 1.55 0.35 3.88
CA MET A 46 1.30 0.22 5.30
C MET A 46 1.98 -1.01 5.89
N ASP A 47 2.78 -0.82 6.94
CA ASP A 47 3.01 -1.88 7.91
C ASP A 47 1.80 -1.88 8.86
N SER A 48 0.90 -2.83 8.64
CA SER A 48 -0.40 -2.83 9.31
C SER A 48 -0.34 -3.52 10.66
N ASN A 49 0.60 -4.43 10.89
CA ASN A 49 0.57 -5.36 12.02
C ASN A 49 -0.78 -6.07 12.25
N LEU A 50 -1.64 -6.14 11.22
CA LEU A 50 -2.97 -6.73 11.31
C LEU A 50 -3.00 -8.07 10.57
N HIS A 51 -3.65 -9.03 11.20
CA HIS A 51 -3.89 -10.34 10.63
C HIS A 51 -5.32 -10.48 10.12
N HIS A 52 -5.46 -11.01 8.90
CA HIS A 52 -6.75 -11.37 8.33
C HIS A 52 -6.59 -12.40 7.21
N ARG A 53 -7.56 -13.31 7.07
CA ARG A 53 -7.56 -14.35 6.01
C ARG A 53 -7.58 -13.82 4.57
N LEU A 54 -7.92 -12.54 4.39
CA LEU A 54 -7.95 -11.90 3.06
C LEU A 54 -6.55 -11.76 2.47
N TRP A 55 -5.52 -11.62 3.32
CA TRP A 55 -4.14 -11.40 2.89
C TRP A 55 -3.16 -12.42 3.46
N ASN A 56 -3.36 -12.96 4.66
CA ASN A 56 -2.52 -14.03 5.18
C ASN A 56 -2.66 -15.33 4.38
N SER A 57 -1.67 -16.20 4.48
CA SER A 57 -1.67 -17.53 3.87
C SER A 57 -2.93 -18.35 4.18
N LYS A 58 -3.32 -19.23 3.24
CA LYS A 58 -4.42 -20.18 3.49
C LYS A 58 -4.10 -21.03 4.72
N GLY A 59 -5.07 -21.16 5.62
CA GLY A 59 -4.87 -21.85 6.91
C GLY A 59 -4.40 -20.95 8.06
N TYR A 60 -4.16 -19.66 7.82
CA TYR A 60 -3.92 -18.71 8.90
C TYR A 60 -5.25 -18.34 9.58
N HIS A 61 -5.42 -18.73 10.84
CA HIS A 61 -6.70 -18.60 11.55
C HIS A 61 -6.83 -17.35 12.42
N HIS A 62 -5.72 -16.68 12.74
CA HIS A 62 -5.77 -15.49 13.58
C HIS A 62 -6.24 -14.27 12.78
N GLU A 63 -7.25 -13.57 13.30
CA GLU A 63 -7.81 -12.34 12.74
C GLU A 63 -7.92 -11.25 13.81
N ASN A 64 -7.48 -10.03 13.49
CA ASN A 64 -7.75 -8.85 14.31
C ASN A 64 -9.08 -8.21 13.91
N SER A 65 -9.87 -7.71 14.87
CA SER A 65 -11.14 -7.02 14.57
C SER A 65 -10.90 -5.72 13.79
N GLN A 66 -9.80 -5.01 14.08
CA GLN A 66 -9.38 -3.80 13.37
C GLN A 66 -9.06 -4.05 11.90
N ALA A 67 -8.71 -5.28 11.51
CA ALA A 67 -8.53 -5.64 10.11
C ALA A 67 -9.83 -5.50 9.30
N ARG A 68 -10.98 -5.84 9.91
CA ARG A 68 -12.29 -5.65 9.28
C ARG A 68 -12.62 -4.18 9.13
N HIS A 69 -12.32 -3.38 10.15
CA HIS A 69 -12.49 -1.93 10.09
C HIS A 69 -11.62 -1.33 8.98
N LEU A 70 -10.35 -1.72 8.87
CA LEU A 70 -9.47 -1.29 7.78
C LEU A 70 -10.05 -1.62 6.40
N ILE A 71 -10.53 -2.86 6.19
CA ILE A 71 -11.14 -3.28 4.92
C ILE A 71 -12.33 -2.40 4.58
N GLN A 72 -13.22 -2.14 5.53
CA GLN A 72 -14.40 -1.29 5.34
C GLN A 72 -14.00 0.17 5.07
N THR A 73 -13.06 0.70 5.83
CA THR A 73 -12.55 2.07 5.72
C THR A 73 -11.92 2.32 4.35
N CYS A 74 -11.01 1.46 3.90
CA CYS A 74 -10.40 1.58 2.57
C CYS A 74 -11.44 1.34 1.46
N GLY A 75 -12.23 0.28 1.57
CA GLY A 75 -13.20 -0.13 0.55
C GLY A 75 -14.31 0.90 0.31
N SER A 76 -14.90 1.45 1.38
CA SER A 76 -15.92 2.51 1.29
C SER A 76 -15.40 3.80 0.67
N ARG A 77 -14.07 3.99 0.63
CA ARG A 77 -13.39 5.13 0.02
C ARG A 77 -12.80 4.78 -1.35
N GLY A 78 -13.18 3.65 -1.95
CA GLY A 78 -12.75 3.30 -3.31
C GLY A 78 -11.27 2.90 -3.42
N PHE A 79 -10.65 2.54 -2.30
CA PHE A 79 -9.35 1.87 -2.31
C PHE A 79 -9.53 0.36 -2.45
N LYS A 80 -8.64 -0.27 -3.21
CA LYS A 80 -8.55 -1.72 -3.34
C LYS A 80 -7.20 -2.19 -2.80
N LEU A 81 -7.22 -3.33 -2.12
CA LEU A 81 -6.00 -4.01 -1.69
C LEU A 81 -5.27 -4.51 -2.94
N ILE A 82 -4.02 -4.08 -3.11
CA ILE A 82 -3.15 -4.42 -4.24
C ILE A 82 -1.92 -5.23 -3.82
N SER A 83 -1.63 -5.37 -2.52
CA SER A 83 -0.58 -6.31 -2.10
C SER A 83 -0.96 -7.75 -2.50
N PRO A 84 0.02 -8.58 -2.86
CA PRO A 84 -0.22 -9.99 -3.16
C PRO A 84 -0.88 -10.68 -1.97
N ARG A 85 -1.94 -11.44 -2.24
CA ARG A 85 -2.62 -12.22 -1.21
C ARG A 85 -1.87 -13.52 -0.98
N HIS A 86 -1.86 -13.97 0.26
CA HIS A 86 -1.29 -15.26 0.67
C HIS A 86 0.23 -15.37 0.48
N VAL A 87 0.92 -14.23 0.32
CA VAL A 87 2.37 -14.15 0.24
C VAL A 87 2.88 -13.44 1.49
N PRO A 88 3.68 -14.10 2.35
CA PRO A 88 4.20 -13.49 3.56
C PRO A 88 5.05 -12.25 3.28
N THR A 89 4.82 -11.21 4.05
CA THR A 89 5.64 -9.99 4.06
C THR A 89 6.49 -9.87 5.31
N PHE A 90 6.27 -10.72 6.31
CA PHE A 90 7.06 -10.82 7.52
C PHE A 90 7.43 -12.28 7.82
N LEU A 91 8.69 -12.49 8.17
CA LEU A 91 9.24 -13.77 8.60
C LEU A 91 9.80 -13.63 10.02
N GLY A 92 9.08 -14.18 10.98
CA GLY A 92 9.48 -14.21 12.37
C GLY A 92 10.66 -15.16 12.63
N PRO A 93 11.32 -15.03 13.80
CA PRO A 93 12.57 -15.74 14.11
C PRO A 93 12.41 -17.27 14.17
N THR A 94 11.19 -17.77 14.38
CA THR A 94 10.89 -19.21 14.44
C THR A 94 10.38 -19.79 13.12
N GLY A 95 10.47 -19.02 12.03
CA GLY A 95 9.88 -19.38 10.74
C GLY A 95 8.39 -19.09 10.63
N ALA A 96 7.79 -18.45 11.65
CA ALA A 96 6.42 -17.95 11.56
C ALA A 96 6.33 -16.92 10.43
N ALA A 97 5.34 -17.07 9.54
CA ALA A 97 5.20 -16.22 8.37
C ALA A 97 3.84 -15.52 8.39
N ALA A 98 3.82 -14.21 8.17
CA ALA A 98 2.61 -13.42 8.14
C ALA A 98 2.64 -12.40 7.00
N THR A 99 1.47 -11.99 6.52
CA THR A 99 1.29 -10.87 5.61
C THR A 99 0.76 -9.71 6.43
N ILE A 100 1.65 -8.79 6.82
CA ILE A 100 1.30 -7.62 7.66
C ILE A 100 1.59 -6.30 6.97
N ASP A 101 2.53 -6.27 6.02
CA ASP A 101 2.66 -5.17 5.07
C ASP A 101 1.57 -5.26 3.99
N LEU A 102 0.82 -4.17 3.80
CA LEU A 102 -0.29 -4.06 2.88
C LEU A 102 -0.12 -2.83 1.99
N SER A 103 -0.57 -2.94 0.75
CA SER A 103 -0.65 -1.81 -0.18
C SER A 103 -2.08 -1.65 -0.69
N TRP A 104 -2.59 -0.43 -0.67
CA TRP A 104 -3.93 -0.08 -1.13
C TRP A 104 -3.84 1.00 -2.20
N ALA A 105 -4.62 0.88 -3.28
CA ALA A 105 -4.67 1.90 -4.33
C ALA A 105 -6.09 2.36 -4.59
N ASN A 106 -6.28 3.66 -4.76
CA ASN A 106 -7.56 4.19 -5.24
C ASN A 106 -7.74 3.92 -6.74
N ASN A 107 -8.96 4.15 -7.24
CA ASN A 107 -9.30 3.87 -8.63
C ASN A 107 -8.43 4.60 -9.66
N GLN A 108 -7.85 5.75 -9.32
CA GLN A 108 -6.95 6.47 -10.22
C GLN A 108 -5.55 5.84 -10.24
N ALA A 109 -4.99 5.49 -9.08
CA ALA A 109 -3.71 4.78 -8.99
C ALA A 109 -3.75 3.41 -9.67
N LEU A 110 -4.87 2.70 -9.59
CA LEU A 110 -5.04 1.41 -10.29
C LEU A 110 -4.87 1.51 -11.82
N LYS A 111 -5.12 2.68 -12.42
CA LYS A 111 -4.92 2.88 -13.87
C LYS A 111 -3.44 3.00 -14.24
N LEU A 112 -2.57 3.27 -13.25
CA LEU A 112 -1.14 3.51 -13.43
C LEU A 112 -0.28 2.32 -13.05
N LEU A 113 -0.88 1.28 -12.45
CA LEU A 113 -0.18 0.07 -12.03
C LEU A 113 -0.49 -1.07 -13.01
N SER A 114 0.50 -1.90 -13.28
CA SER A 114 0.37 -3.14 -14.05
C SER A 114 0.29 -4.35 -13.11
N SER A 115 1.09 -4.34 -12.06
CA SER A 115 1.17 -5.43 -11.08
C SER A 115 1.77 -4.99 -9.76
N SER A 116 1.75 -5.91 -8.79
CA SER A 116 2.32 -5.78 -7.45
C SER A 116 2.85 -7.14 -7.05
N GLU A 117 4.05 -7.20 -6.48
CA GLU A 117 4.71 -8.44 -6.10
C GLU A 117 5.47 -8.29 -4.78
N THR A 118 5.66 -9.40 -4.07
CA THR A 118 6.47 -9.42 -2.84
C THR A 118 7.84 -9.96 -3.18
N GLN A 119 8.88 -9.17 -2.93
CA GLN A 119 10.26 -9.57 -3.15
C GLN A 119 10.72 -10.45 -1.99
N LEU A 120 10.85 -11.76 -2.24
CA LEU A 120 11.19 -12.76 -1.21
C LEU A 120 12.69 -12.80 -0.84
N LYS A 121 13.53 -12.13 -1.61
CA LYS A 121 14.96 -11.98 -1.31
C LYS A 121 15.14 -10.74 -0.44
N ASN A 122 14.98 -10.90 0.87
CA ASN A 122 15.23 -9.85 1.84
C ASN A 122 16.73 -9.73 2.14
N HIS A 123 17.23 -8.51 2.29
CA HIS A 123 18.62 -8.22 2.64
C HIS A 123 18.83 -8.32 4.16
N SER A 124 18.57 -9.50 4.73
CA SER A 124 18.64 -9.78 6.18
C SER A 124 17.60 -9.05 7.05
N SER A 125 16.55 -8.48 6.43
CA SER A 125 15.36 -8.00 7.16
C SER A 125 14.37 -9.14 7.36
N ASP A 126 13.66 -9.12 8.48
CA ASP A 126 12.47 -9.94 8.73
C ASP A 126 11.27 -9.54 7.85
N HIS A 127 11.26 -8.32 7.29
CA HIS A 127 10.27 -7.88 6.32
C HIS A 127 10.70 -8.12 4.87
N GLN A 128 9.71 -8.38 4.01
CA GLN A 128 9.82 -8.54 2.57
C GLN A 128 9.21 -7.31 1.87
N SER A 129 9.91 -6.73 0.91
CA SER A 129 9.44 -5.55 0.18
C SER A 129 8.25 -5.87 -0.71
N ILE A 130 7.27 -4.96 -0.77
CA ILE A 130 6.24 -4.96 -1.82
C ILE A 130 6.70 -4.05 -2.96
N ILE A 131 6.84 -4.61 -4.16
CA ILE A 131 7.21 -3.90 -5.38
C ILE A 131 5.95 -3.59 -6.16
N LEU A 132 5.78 -2.32 -6.54
CA LEU A 132 4.66 -1.85 -7.35
C LEU A 132 5.17 -1.53 -8.74
N ASN A 133 4.62 -2.20 -9.75
CA ASN A 133 5.05 -2.06 -11.13
C ASN A 133 4.11 -1.11 -11.87
N PRO A 134 4.61 0.01 -12.43
CA PRO A 134 3.80 0.90 -13.26
C PRO A 134 3.35 0.22 -14.57
N SER A 135 2.24 0.70 -15.13
CA SER A 135 1.82 0.38 -16.50
C SER A 135 2.52 1.33 -17.48
N LEU A 136 3.55 0.85 -18.18
CA LEU A 136 4.36 1.67 -19.09
C LEU A 136 3.67 1.99 -20.44
N ASP A 137 2.56 1.32 -20.75
CA ASP A 137 1.88 1.45 -22.06
C ASP A 137 0.89 2.64 -22.17
N LYS A 138 0.81 3.53 -21.17
CA LYS A 138 -0.15 4.65 -21.20
C LYS A 138 0.45 6.05 -21.10
N THR A 139 1.76 6.17 -21.01
CA THR A 139 2.45 7.45 -21.03
C THR A 139 3.86 7.20 -21.53
N ALA A 140 4.27 7.94 -22.56
CA ALA A 140 5.67 7.98 -22.97
C ALA A 140 6.52 8.43 -21.77
N ILE A 141 7.11 7.49 -21.05
CA ILE A 141 8.09 7.77 -20.01
C ILE A 141 9.43 7.91 -20.72
N GLN A 142 9.74 9.14 -21.15
CA GLN A 142 11.13 9.51 -21.43
C GLN A 142 11.82 9.68 -20.07
N THR A 143 12.39 8.60 -19.54
CA THR A 143 13.32 8.67 -18.40
C THR A 143 14.64 9.28 -18.86
N LYS A 144 14.70 10.61 -18.92
CA LYS A 144 15.94 11.36 -18.65
C LYS A 144 15.77 12.01 -17.28
N GLU A 145 16.26 11.34 -16.25
CA GLU A 145 16.39 11.84 -14.87
C GLU A 145 15.20 12.66 -14.34
N SER A 146 13.97 12.21 -14.58
CA SER A 146 12.83 12.76 -13.84
C SER A 146 12.87 12.19 -12.43
N HIS A 147 13.45 12.96 -11.51
CA HIS A 147 13.27 12.77 -10.08
C HIS A 147 11.77 12.60 -9.80
N ILE A 148 11.33 11.36 -9.56
CA ILE A 148 10.05 11.12 -8.91
C ILE A 148 10.20 11.76 -7.55
N LYS A 149 9.65 12.97 -7.39
CA LYS A 149 9.61 13.64 -6.09
C LYS A 149 8.54 12.93 -5.25
N MET A 150 8.92 11.78 -4.70
CA MET A 150 8.16 11.08 -3.68
C MET A 150 8.08 11.98 -2.45
N ARG A 151 6.92 12.60 -2.24
CA ARG A 151 6.62 13.27 -0.98
C ARG A 151 6.09 12.19 -0.03
N LEU A 152 6.97 11.69 0.84
CA LEU A 152 6.57 10.84 1.95
C LEU A 152 5.92 11.72 3.02
N ASP A 153 4.62 11.93 2.92
CA ASP A 153 3.87 12.50 4.04
C ASP A 153 3.69 11.39 5.07
N LYS A 154 4.42 11.47 6.20
CA LYS A 154 4.16 10.61 7.35
C LYS A 154 2.81 11.02 7.93
N LEU A 155 1.87 10.09 8.06
CA LEU A 155 0.56 10.37 8.69
C LEU A 155 0.63 10.48 10.22
N ASN A 156 1.83 10.34 10.80
CA ASN A 156 2.12 10.46 12.23
C ASN A 156 2.90 11.75 12.51
N GLU A 157 2.22 12.88 12.49
CA GLU A 157 2.66 14.08 13.21
C GLU A 157 1.71 14.27 14.40
N LYS A 158 2.30 14.26 15.60
CA LYS A 158 1.65 14.63 16.85
C LYS A 158 1.25 16.09 16.83
#